data_AF-A9V9M8-F1
#
_entry.id   AF-A9V9M8-F1
#
_cell.length_a   1.000
_cell.length_b   1.000
_cell.length_c   1.000
_cell.angle_alpha   90.00
_cell.angle_beta   90.00
_cell.angle_gamma   90.00
#
_symmetry.space_group_name_H-M   'P 1'
#
loop_
_entity.id
_entity.type
_entity.pdbx_description
1 polymer ?
#
loop_
_entity_poly.entity_id
_entity_poly.type
_entity_poly.pdbx_seq_one_letter_code
_entity_poly.pdbx_strand_id
1 'polypeptide(L)'
;MRLYIYENKDQVGCWTANYIVRRINDFGPTADKPFVLGLPTGSTPLPTYRELIKLYQDKKVSFEHVITFNMDEYVGLPRDHPESYHSFMWTNFFKHVDIKPENAHILNGNADDLKAECAAFEAKIHAVGGIELFLAGISKTHRVQNTCLKTRSPLIRAPYPRTLVVAMPRPLGIGPDGHIAFNEPGSSLASRTRIKTLAYDTIVANARFFDNDITKVPHMALTVGVGTVMDAREVCLLVTGVHKSFALHKAIEEGVNHMWTCSALQNHPNAVVVCDEDATMELKVKTVKYFKGLMRVHKQLGVDSCLDIDVSMS
;
A
#
# COMPACT_ATOMS: atom_id res chain seq x y z
N MET A 1 -0.55 17.21 0.68
CA MET A 1 0.20 15.96 0.93
C MET A 1 1.66 16.25 1.24
N ARG A 2 2.34 15.34 1.94
CA ARG A 2 3.79 15.32 2.13
C ARG A 2 4.36 14.15 1.32
N LEU A 3 5.50 14.33 0.66
CA LEU A 3 6.22 13.25 -0.04
C LEU A 3 7.65 13.17 0.47
N TYR A 4 8.02 12.02 1.01
CA TYR A 4 9.36 11.70 1.48
C TYR A 4 10.01 10.69 0.54
N ILE A 5 11.23 10.99 0.10
CA ILE A 5 11.96 10.22 -0.91
C ILE A 5 13.28 9.74 -0.29
N TYR A 6 13.40 8.42 -0.16
CA TYR A 6 14.58 7.73 0.38
C TYR A 6 15.30 6.95 -0.71
N GLU A 7 16.53 6.54 -0.46
CA GLU A 7 17.35 5.87 -1.48
C GLU A 7 16.83 4.46 -1.78
N ASN A 8 16.33 3.75 -0.76
CA ASN A 8 15.92 2.37 -0.89
C ASN A 8 14.73 2.00 0.02
N LYS A 9 14.16 0.83 -0.23
CA LYS A 9 12.99 0.31 0.50
C LYS A 9 13.22 0.13 2.00
N ASP A 10 14.46 -0.13 2.45
CA ASP A 10 14.76 -0.37 3.86
C ASP A 10 14.77 0.97 4.63
N GLN A 11 15.29 2.03 4.02
CA GLN A 11 15.16 3.40 4.54
C GLN A 11 13.68 3.85 4.61
N VAL A 12 12.86 3.55 3.60
CA VAL A 12 11.40 3.77 3.63
C VAL A 12 10.77 3.03 4.83
N GLY A 13 11.13 1.75 5.01
CA GLY A 13 10.67 0.93 6.13
C GLY A 13 11.03 1.53 7.48
N CYS A 14 12.30 1.87 7.65
CA CYS A 14 12.84 2.45 8.88
C CYS A 14 12.18 3.79 9.22
N TRP A 15 12.03 4.68 8.24
CA TRP A 15 11.37 5.96 8.47
C TRP A 15 9.91 5.78 8.88
N THR A 16 9.20 4.90 8.18
CA THR A 16 7.80 4.63 8.47
C THR A 16 7.61 4.04 9.87
N ALA A 17 8.48 3.12 10.28
CA ALA A 17 8.42 2.52 11.60
C ALA A 17 8.64 3.57 12.70
N ASN A 18 9.67 4.41 12.56
CA ASN A 18 9.92 5.51 13.50
C ASN A 18 8.78 6.53 13.52
N TYR A 19 8.16 6.79 12.37
CA TYR A 19 6.97 7.66 12.29
C TYR A 19 5.79 7.09 13.06
N ILE A 20 5.49 5.79 12.90
CA ILE A 20 4.43 5.10 13.65
C ILE A 20 4.73 5.14 15.15
N VAL A 21 5.96 4.82 15.57
CA VAL A 21 6.37 4.86 16.99
C VAL A 21 6.18 6.24 17.57
N ARG A 22 6.63 7.29 16.88
CA ARG A 22 6.41 8.67 17.29
C ARG A 22 4.92 8.97 17.45
N ARG A 23 4.08 8.61 16.48
CA ARG A 23 2.63 8.84 16.53
C ARG A 23 1.98 8.13 17.71
N ILE A 24 2.37 6.90 18.00
CA ILE A 24 1.88 6.14 19.15
C ILE A 24 2.31 6.84 20.45
N ASN A 25 3.59 7.18 20.59
CA ASN A 25 4.13 7.78 21.82
C ASN A 25 3.57 9.19 22.07
N ASP A 26 3.48 10.03 21.04
CA ASP A 26 2.91 11.38 21.12
C ASP A 26 1.41 11.35 21.46
N PHE A 27 0.69 10.30 21.02
CA PHE A 27 -0.73 10.12 21.35
C PHE A 27 -0.97 9.68 22.80
N GLY A 28 -0.03 8.92 23.36
CA GLY A 28 -0.07 8.39 24.73
C GLY A 28 -1.27 7.46 24.96
N PRO A 29 -1.35 6.30 24.27
CA PRO A 29 -2.52 5.44 24.34
C PRO A 29 -2.69 4.80 25.72
N THR A 30 -3.95 4.65 26.12
CA THR A 30 -4.38 3.99 27.35
C THR A 30 -5.51 3.00 27.03
N ALA A 31 -5.95 2.20 27.99
CA ALA A 31 -7.08 1.30 27.81
C ALA A 31 -8.36 2.02 27.32
N ASP A 32 -8.65 3.22 27.85
CA ASP A 32 -9.85 3.99 27.51
C ASP A 32 -9.66 4.86 26.25
N LYS A 33 -8.41 5.08 25.84
CA LYS A 33 -8.04 5.88 24.67
C LYS A 33 -6.97 5.14 23.87
N PRO A 34 -7.34 4.07 23.14
CA PRO A 34 -6.38 3.31 22.35
C PRO A 34 -5.93 4.07 21.10
N PHE A 35 -4.72 3.78 20.64
CA PHE A 35 -4.25 4.26 19.34
C PHE A 35 -4.75 3.30 18.25
N VAL A 36 -5.48 3.82 17.26
CA VAL A 36 -6.08 2.97 16.20
C VAL A 36 -5.25 3.06 14.92
N LEU A 37 -4.71 1.93 14.48
CA LEU A 37 -3.76 1.81 13.38
C LEU A 37 -4.32 0.93 12.24
N GLY A 38 -4.45 1.51 11.04
CA GLY A 38 -4.77 0.76 9.82
C GLY A 38 -3.51 0.11 9.24
N LEU A 39 -3.56 -1.18 8.86
CA LEU A 39 -2.38 -1.96 8.44
C LEU A 39 -2.56 -2.66 7.08
N PRO A 40 -1.55 -2.61 6.19
CA PRO A 40 -1.55 -3.35 4.93
C PRO A 40 -0.76 -4.66 5.02
N THR A 41 -0.97 -5.56 4.07
CA THR A 41 -0.14 -6.75 3.89
C THR A 41 0.78 -6.64 2.66
N GLY A 42 1.48 -7.72 2.33
CA GLY A 42 2.32 -7.81 1.15
C GLY A 42 3.78 -7.41 1.38
N SER A 43 4.58 -7.41 0.31
CA SER A 43 6.04 -7.27 0.42
C SER A 43 6.53 -5.86 0.76
N THR A 44 5.74 -4.83 0.46
CA THR A 44 6.12 -3.42 0.68
C THR A 44 6.20 -3.03 2.16
N PRO A 45 5.26 -3.40 3.04
CA PRO A 45 5.34 -3.07 4.47
C PRO A 45 6.30 -3.97 5.29
N LEU A 46 6.84 -5.06 4.74
CA LEU A 46 7.72 -5.96 5.50
C LEU A 46 8.94 -5.27 6.15
N PRO A 47 9.67 -4.36 5.47
CA PRO A 47 10.73 -3.60 6.13
C PRO A 47 10.23 -2.76 7.32
N THR A 48 9.03 -2.16 7.21
CA THR A 48 8.39 -1.44 8.32
C THR A 48 8.10 -2.36 9.50
N TYR A 49 7.50 -3.52 9.28
CA TYR A 49 7.19 -4.46 10.37
C TYR A 49 8.44 -4.97 11.09
N ARG A 50 9.51 -5.29 10.34
CA ARG A 50 10.79 -5.70 10.94
C ARG A 50 11.37 -4.62 11.86
N GLU A 51 11.35 -3.35 11.41
CA GLU A 51 11.86 -2.26 12.24
C GLU A 51 10.94 -1.96 13.43
N LEU A 52 9.61 -2.06 13.29
CA LEU A 52 8.68 -1.92 14.42
C LEU A 52 8.92 -2.97 15.51
N ILE A 53 9.17 -4.23 15.12
CA ILE A 53 9.50 -5.30 16.05
C ILE A 53 10.81 -4.98 16.79
N LYS A 54 11.83 -4.52 16.08
CA LYS A 54 13.10 -4.10 16.68
C LYS A 54 12.89 -2.95 17.67
N LEU A 55 12.14 -1.91 17.29
CA LEU A 55 11.84 -0.77 18.17
C LEU A 55 11.03 -1.19 19.42
N TYR A 56 10.13 -2.17 19.29
CA TYR A 56 9.44 -2.78 20.43
C TYR A 56 10.41 -3.53 21.34
N GLN A 57 11.29 -4.38 20.78
CA GLN A 57 12.31 -5.11 21.54
C GLN A 57 13.28 -4.17 22.28
N ASP A 58 13.59 -3.01 21.68
CA ASP A 58 14.37 -1.93 22.26
C ASP A 58 13.58 -1.05 23.26
N LYS A 59 12.33 -1.44 23.58
CA LYS A 59 11.42 -0.76 24.51
C LYS A 59 11.12 0.69 24.14
N LYS A 60 11.11 1.00 22.83
CA LYS A 60 10.79 2.35 22.30
C LYS A 60 9.31 2.56 22.05
N VAL A 61 8.53 1.49 22.01
CA VAL A 61 7.08 1.49 21.78
C VAL A 61 6.44 0.28 22.47
N SER A 62 5.17 0.38 22.83
CA SER A 62 4.31 -0.74 23.25
C SER A 62 3.03 -0.71 22.39
N PHE A 63 2.52 -1.90 22.08
CA PHE A 63 1.28 -2.13 21.34
C PHE A 63 0.14 -2.60 22.25
N GLU A 64 0.32 -2.60 23.57
CA GLU A 64 -0.69 -3.07 24.53
C GLU A 64 -2.03 -2.32 24.38
N HIS A 65 -1.97 -1.01 24.13
CA HIS A 65 -3.12 -0.13 23.93
C HIS A 65 -3.26 0.34 22.48
N VAL A 66 -2.77 -0.47 21.53
CA VAL A 66 -2.98 -0.26 20.10
C VAL A 66 -4.06 -1.20 19.59
N ILE A 67 -5.01 -0.66 18.84
CA ILE A 67 -6.00 -1.42 18.07
C ILE A 67 -5.64 -1.36 16.61
N THR A 68 -5.67 -2.49 15.92
CA THR A 68 -5.30 -2.59 14.51
C THR A 68 -6.48 -3.03 13.65
N PHE A 69 -6.57 -2.44 12.45
CA PHE A 69 -7.54 -2.84 11.42
C PHE A 69 -6.80 -3.10 10.11
N ASN A 70 -6.85 -4.34 9.63
CA ASN A 70 -6.30 -4.67 8.31
C ASN A 70 -7.20 -4.20 7.18
N MET A 71 -6.59 -3.88 6.05
CA MET A 71 -7.29 -3.40 4.85
C MET A 71 -8.22 -4.44 4.24
N ASP A 72 -7.81 -5.70 4.22
CA ASP A 72 -8.43 -6.71 3.39
C ASP A 72 -8.17 -8.13 3.91
N GLU A 73 -8.93 -9.10 3.38
CA GLU A 73 -8.71 -10.54 3.51
C GLU A 73 -9.31 -11.27 2.30
N TYR A 74 -8.70 -12.39 1.89
CA TYR A 74 -9.23 -13.23 0.82
C TYR A 74 -10.52 -13.94 1.23
N VAL A 75 -11.50 -13.99 0.33
CA VAL A 75 -12.74 -14.75 0.53
C VAL A 75 -12.52 -16.23 0.21
N GLY A 76 -12.96 -17.11 1.11
CA GLY A 76 -12.91 -18.57 0.90
C GLY A 76 -11.54 -19.22 1.11
N LEU A 77 -10.53 -18.46 1.54
CA LEU A 77 -9.22 -19.01 1.89
C LEU A 77 -9.20 -19.35 3.39
N PRO A 78 -8.80 -20.58 3.80
CA PRO A 78 -8.73 -20.93 5.22
C PRO A 78 -7.90 -19.94 6.03
N ARG A 79 -8.37 -19.59 7.23
CA ARG A 79 -7.75 -18.58 8.10
C ARG A 79 -6.31 -18.94 8.51
N ASP A 80 -6.01 -20.22 8.58
CA ASP A 80 -4.70 -20.78 8.91
C ASP A 80 -3.85 -21.06 7.67
N HIS A 81 -4.38 -20.85 6.45
CA HIS A 81 -3.61 -20.96 5.22
C HIS A 81 -2.41 -20.01 5.28
N PRO A 82 -1.19 -20.43 4.88
CA PRO A 82 0.02 -19.61 5.01
C PRO A 82 -0.07 -18.27 4.27
N GLU A 83 -0.80 -18.25 3.15
CA GLU A 83 -1.01 -17.04 2.33
C GLU A 83 -2.26 -16.22 2.67
N SER A 84 -3.00 -16.59 3.73
CA SER A 84 -4.06 -15.72 4.26
C SER A 84 -3.45 -14.46 4.87
N TYR A 85 -4.17 -13.35 4.83
CA TYR A 85 -3.69 -12.11 5.42
C TYR A 85 -3.67 -12.19 6.95
N HIS A 86 -4.55 -13.02 7.53
CA HIS A 86 -4.45 -13.45 8.91
C HIS A 86 -3.09 -14.10 9.24
N SER A 87 -2.69 -15.15 8.53
CA SER A 87 -1.40 -15.81 8.73
C SER A 87 -0.21 -14.88 8.46
N PHE A 88 -0.30 -14.03 7.44
CA PHE A 88 0.72 -13.03 7.13
C PHE A 88 0.95 -12.09 8.32
N MET A 89 -0.11 -11.48 8.86
CA MET A 89 0.01 -10.53 9.96
C MET A 89 0.49 -11.19 11.24
N TRP A 90 -0.02 -12.38 11.55
CA TRP A 90 0.41 -13.12 12.73
C TRP A 90 1.89 -13.51 12.63
N THR A 91 2.33 -13.98 11.47
CA THR A 91 3.71 -14.45 11.26
C THR A 91 4.71 -13.32 11.21
N ASN A 92 4.37 -12.20 10.59
CA ASN A 92 5.31 -11.11 10.30
C ASN A 92 5.25 -9.96 11.29
N PHE A 93 4.22 -9.88 12.14
CA PHE A 93 4.09 -8.76 13.09
C PHE A 93 3.50 -9.17 14.45
N PHE A 94 2.22 -9.57 14.51
CA PHE A 94 1.49 -9.61 15.78
C PHE A 94 2.09 -10.54 16.85
N LYS A 95 2.63 -11.71 16.47
CA LYS A 95 3.23 -12.64 17.45
C LYS A 95 4.55 -12.16 18.07
N HIS A 96 5.12 -11.07 17.55
CA HIS A 96 6.44 -10.56 17.96
C HIS A 96 6.35 -9.29 18.82
N VAL A 97 5.13 -8.79 19.07
CA VAL A 97 4.85 -7.58 19.86
C VAL A 97 3.80 -7.88 20.94
N ASP A 98 3.60 -6.96 21.87
CA ASP A 98 2.65 -7.07 23.00
C ASP A 98 1.20 -6.66 22.65
N ILE A 99 0.82 -6.72 21.37
CA ILE A 99 -0.56 -6.45 20.97
C ILE A 99 -1.51 -7.52 21.52
N LYS A 100 -2.64 -7.09 22.08
CA LYS A 100 -3.69 -8.00 22.55
C LYS A 100 -4.43 -8.61 21.35
N PRO A 101 -4.63 -9.94 21.26
CA PRO A 101 -5.31 -10.55 20.12
C PRO A 101 -6.71 -9.98 19.82
N GLU A 102 -7.45 -9.61 20.86
CA GLU A 102 -8.76 -8.95 20.74
C GLU A 102 -8.71 -7.56 20.10
N ASN A 103 -7.55 -6.90 20.11
CA ASN A 103 -7.29 -5.61 19.47
C ASN A 103 -6.78 -5.75 18.02
N ALA A 104 -6.60 -6.98 17.52
CA ALA A 104 -6.15 -7.25 16.16
C ALA A 104 -7.32 -7.64 15.26
N HIS A 105 -7.84 -6.68 14.49
CA HIS A 105 -9.01 -6.88 13.64
C HIS A 105 -8.62 -7.10 12.17
N ILE A 106 -8.98 -8.28 11.67
CA ILE A 106 -8.86 -8.66 10.25
C ILE A 106 -10.26 -9.12 9.80
N LEU A 107 -10.64 -8.78 8.58
CA LEU A 107 -11.90 -9.19 7.97
C LEU A 107 -12.00 -10.73 7.92
N ASN A 108 -13.17 -11.28 8.25
CA ASN A 108 -13.40 -12.72 8.12
C ASN A 108 -13.86 -13.10 6.70
N GLY A 109 -12.91 -13.46 5.85
CA GLY A 109 -13.18 -13.93 4.47
C GLY A 109 -13.98 -15.23 4.36
N ASN A 110 -14.25 -15.94 5.46
CA ASN A 110 -15.04 -17.17 5.50
C ASN A 110 -16.35 -16.99 6.31
N ALA A 111 -16.82 -15.76 6.51
CA ALA A 111 -18.10 -15.52 7.16
C ALA A 111 -19.29 -16.01 6.32
N ASP A 112 -20.33 -16.54 6.98
CA ASP A 112 -21.55 -17.00 6.32
C ASP A 112 -22.26 -15.87 5.56
N ASP A 113 -22.27 -14.66 6.14
CA ASP A 113 -22.73 -13.43 5.50
C ASP A 113 -21.59 -12.41 5.41
N LEU A 114 -20.95 -12.39 4.25
CA LEU A 114 -19.85 -11.48 3.93
C LEU A 114 -20.25 -9.99 3.97
N LYS A 115 -21.52 -9.65 3.68
CA LYS A 115 -22.00 -8.26 3.75
C LYS A 115 -22.17 -7.83 5.19
N ALA A 116 -22.73 -8.70 6.04
CA ALA A 116 -22.83 -8.47 7.46
C ALA A 116 -21.45 -8.32 8.12
N GLU A 117 -20.46 -9.14 7.72
CA GLU A 117 -19.07 -9.01 8.17
C GLU A 117 -18.48 -7.63 7.82
N CYS A 118 -18.67 -7.18 6.57
CA CYS A 118 -18.21 -5.85 6.14
C CYS A 118 -18.86 -4.71 6.94
N ALA A 119 -20.17 -4.80 7.20
CA ALA A 119 -20.89 -3.81 8.01
C ALA A 119 -20.43 -3.83 9.48
N ALA A 120 -20.21 -5.02 10.05
CA ALA A 120 -19.69 -5.18 11.40
C ALA A 120 -18.26 -4.63 11.54
N PHE A 121 -17.42 -4.78 10.50
CA PHE A 121 -16.08 -4.22 10.47
C PHE A 121 -16.09 -2.69 10.53
N GLU A 122 -16.96 -2.05 9.74
CA GLU A 122 -17.18 -0.60 9.78
C GLU A 122 -17.71 -0.15 11.15
N ALA A 123 -18.68 -0.86 11.72
CA ALA A 123 -19.21 -0.56 13.04
C ALA A 123 -18.14 -0.64 14.14
N LYS A 124 -17.21 -1.60 14.06
CA LYS A 124 -16.06 -1.71 14.97
C LYS A 124 -15.12 -0.50 14.86
N ILE A 125 -14.81 -0.05 13.63
CA ILE A 125 -14.00 1.15 13.40
C ILE A 125 -14.67 2.38 14.01
N HIS A 126 -15.98 2.54 13.81
CA HIS A 126 -16.74 3.65 14.38
C HIS A 126 -16.81 3.59 15.92
N ALA A 127 -16.99 2.40 16.49
CA ALA A 127 -17.09 2.22 17.94
C ALA A 127 -15.82 2.63 18.69
N VAL A 128 -14.65 2.53 18.07
CA VAL A 128 -13.37 2.96 18.65
C VAL A 128 -12.99 4.40 18.29
N GLY A 129 -13.88 5.15 17.64
CA GLY A 129 -13.67 6.56 17.31
C GLY A 129 -12.88 6.84 16.03
N GLY A 130 -12.80 5.85 15.13
CA GLY A 130 -12.11 5.96 13.84
C GLY A 130 -10.61 5.65 13.91
N ILE A 131 -9.95 5.72 12.75
CA ILE A 131 -8.54 5.35 12.59
C ILE A 131 -7.66 6.60 12.76
N GLU A 132 -6.65 6.52 13.65
CA GLU A 132 -5.71 7.61 13.92
C GLU A 132 -4.67 7.72 12.80
N LEU A 133 -4.09 6.59 12.40
CA LEU A 133 -3.12 6.50 11.31
C LEU A 133 -3.44 5.28 10.46
N PHE A 134 -3.59 5.47 9.16
CA PHE A 134 -3.81 4.39 8.20
C PHE A 134 -2.57 4.19 7.34
N LEU A 135 -1.88 3.07 7.51
CA LEU A 135 -0.78 2.67 6.63
C LEU A 135 -1.36 1.94 5.40
N ALA A 136 -1.01 2.40 4.21
CA ALA A 136 -1.47 1.83 2.95
C ALA A 136 -0.30 1.54 2.00
N GLY A 137 -0.47 0.54 1.14
CA GLY A 137 0.39 0.34 -0.04
C GLY A 137 -0.37 0.67 -1.33
N ILE A 138 0.35 0.72 -2.45
CA ILE A 138 -0.27 0.72 -3.80
C ILE A 138 0.11 -0.53 -4.58
N SER A 139 -0.81 -1.01 -5.41
CA SER A 139 -0.57 -2.12 -6.34
C SER A 139 0.53 -1.81 -7.35
N LYS A 140 1.07 -2.89 -7.94
CA LYS A 140 2.04 -2.80 -9.02
C LYS A 140 1.36 -2.35 -10.31
N THR A 141 2.11 -1.66 -11.15
CA THR A 141 1.70 -1.39 -12.53
C THR A 141 2.36 -2.39 -13.46
N HIS A 142 1.57 -3.18 -14.19
CA HIS A 142 2.07 -4.00 -15.29
C HIS A 142 2.27 -3.13 -16.54
N ARG A 143 3.35 -2.35 -16.57
CA ARG A 143 3.92 -1.94 -17.85
C ARG A 143 4.75 -3.11 -18.33
N VAL A 144 4.35 -3.76 -19.44
CA VAL A 144 5.32 -4.51 -20.24
C VAL A 144 6.39 -3.49 -20.60
N GLN A 145 7.56 -3.58 -19.97
CA GLN A 145 8.72 -2.86 -20.47
C GLN A 145 8.87 -3.36 -21.90
N ASN A 146 8.57 -2.50 -22.88
CA ASN A 146 9.09 -2.69 -24.22
C ASN A 146 10.60 -2.59 -24.11
N THR A 147 11.26 -3.69 -23.74
CA THR A 147 12.63 -3.94 -24.14
C THR A 147 12.58 -3.98 -25.65
N CYS A 148 12.78 -2.81 -26.25
CA CYS A 148 13.16 -2.69 -27.64
C CYS A 148 14.54 -3.36 -27.73
N LEU A 149 14.54 -4.69 -27.86
CA LEU A 149 15.67 -5.45 -28.35
C LEU A 149 15.96 -4.86 -29.72
N LYS A 150 16.85 -3.87 -29.77
CA LYS A 150 17.49 -3.43 -30.99
C LYS A 150 18.31 -4.61 -31.49
N THR A 151 17.68 -5.54 -32.18
CA THR A 151 18.37 -6.45 -33.07
C THR A 151 19.00 -5.58 -34.16
N ARG A 152 20.28 -5.27 -33.99
CA ARG A 152 21.10 -4.71 -35.08
C ARG A 152 21.27 -5.83 -36.11
N SER A 153 20.42 -5.85 -37.13
CA SER A 153 20.72 -6.54 -38.38
C SER A 153 21.22 -5.53 -39.42
N PRO A 154 22.24 -5.86 -40.24
CA PRO A 154 22.83 -4.90 -41.17
C PRO A 154 21.92 -4.71 -42.40
N LEU A 155 21.80 -3.44 -42.78
CA LEU A 155 21.38 -2.89 -44.08
C LEU A 155 21.22 -3.90 -45.24
N ILE A 156 19.98 -4.10 -45.70
CA ILE A 156 19.66 -4.30 -47.12
C ILE A 156 18.45 -3.41 -47.47
N ARG A 157 18.64 -2.52 -48.45
CA ARG A 157 17.62 -1.63 -49.03
C ARG A 157 16.79 -2.41 -50.06
N ALA A 158 15.46 -2.34 -49.97
CA ALA A 158 14.56 -2.51 -51.12
C ALA A 158 13.19 -1.83 -50.86
N PRO A 159 12.48 -1.36 -51.91
CA PRO A 159 11.42 -0.35 -51.81
C PRO A 159 10.02 -0.96 -51.57
N TYR A 160 9.15 -0.17 -50.92
CA TYR A 160 7.76 -0.47 -50.55
C TYR A 160 6.89 -1.05 -51.69
N PRO A 161 5.83 -1.81 -51.33
CA PRO A 161 4.50 -1.22 -51.44
C PRO A 161 3.75 -1.20 -50.09
N ARG A 162 2.80 -0.27 -50.00
CA ARG A 162 1.98 0.02 -48.82
C ARG A 162 1.07 -1.17 -48.47
N THR A 163 1.44 -1.94 -47.47
CA THR A 163 0.49 -2.80 -46.75
C THR A 163 -0.17 -1.96 -45.66
N LEU A 164 -1.48 -1.74 -45.80
CA LEU A 164 -2.33 -1.26 -44.71
C LEU A 164 -2.14 -2.23 -43.53
N VAL A 165 -1.37 -1.80 -42.51
CA VAL A 165 -1.31 -2.54 -41.25
C VAL A 165 -2.69 -2.39 -40.63
N VAL A 166 -3.55 -3.37 -40.88
CA VAL A 166 -4.72 -3.60 -40.03
C VAL A 166 -4.16 -3.72 -38.63
N ALA A 167 -4.45 -2.72 -37.79
CA ALA A 167 -4.19 -2.81 -36.37
C ALA A 167 -4.96 -4.03 -35.89
N MET A 168 -4.27 -5.17 -35.77
CA MET A 168 -4.84 -6.33 -35.10
C MET A 168 -5.33 -5.85 -33.74
N PRO A 169 -6.55 -6.21 -33.32
CA PRO A 169 -7.03 -5.87 -31.99
C PRO A 169 -6.05 -6.49 -31.01
N ARG A 170 -5.17 -5.64 -30.46
CA ARG A 170 -4.31 -5.99 -29.35
C ARG A 170 -5.25 -6.44 -28.22
N PRO A 171 -4.95 -7.54 -27.50
CA PRO A 171 -5.79 -7.96 -26.40
C PRO A 171 -5.97 -6.76 -25.46
N LEU A 172 -7.20 -6.27 -25.45
CA LEU A 172 -7.69 -5.12 -24.68
C LEU A 172 -7.81 -5.61 -23.23
N GLY A 173 -6.70 -5.67 -22.50
CA GLY A 173 -6.71 -6.28 -21.16
C GLY A 173 -5.36 -6.29 -20.45
N ILE A 174 -4.66 -5.15 -20.37
CA ILE A 174 -3.51 -4.99 -19.48
C ILE A 174 -3.70 -3.66 -18.74
N GLY A 175 -4.21 -3.72 -17.51
CA GLY A 175 -4.51 -2.55 -16.68
C GLY A 175 -3.49 -2.39 -15.55
N PRO A 176 -2.80 -1.25 -15.42
CA PRO A 176 -2.06 -0.90 -14.22
C PRO A 176 -3.02 -0.21 -13.25
N ASP A 177 -3.24 -0.73 -12.04
CA ASP A 177 -4.43 -0.31 -11.28
C ASP A 177 -4.18 0.65 -10.11
N GLY A 178 -2.97 0.74 -9.56
CA GLY A 178 -2.63 1.71 -8.51
C GLY A 178 -3.65 1.77 -7.37
N HIS A 179 -4.28 0.63 -7.07
CA HIS A 179 -5.35 0.57 -6.09
C HIS A 179 -4.83 0.76 -4.66
N ILE A 180 -5.65 1.34 -3.79
CA ILE A 180 -5.49 1.29 -2.33
C ILE A 180 -6.35 0.15 -1.80
N ALA A 181 -5.78 -0.76 -0.99
CA ALA A 181 -6.42 -2.05 -0.66
C ALA A 181 -6.90 -2.75 -1.94
N PHE A 182 -7.90 -3.64 -1.91
CA PHE A 182 -8.51 -4.13 -3.16
C PHE A 182 -9.55 -3.19 -3.81
N ASN A 183 -9.36 -1.86 -3.74
CA ASN A 183 -10.22 -0.90 -4.44
C ASN A 183 -9.80 -0.76 -5.92
N GLU A 184 -10.13 -1.79 -6.70
CA GLU A 184 -9.83 -1.92 -8.13
C GLU A 184 -10.31 -0.72 -8.97
N PRO A 185 -9.75 -0.51 -10.18
CA PRO A 185 -10.15 0.57 -11.06
C PRO A 185 -11.66 0.58 -11.33
N GLY A 186 -12.25 1.76 -11.27
CA GLY A 186 -13.71 1.96 -11.35
C GLY A 186 -14.42 1.87 -9.99
N SER A 187 -13.71 1.57 -8.90
CA SER A 187 -14.29 1.59 -7.56
C SER A 187 -14.71 3.00 -7.14
N SER A 188 -15.88 3.15 -6.52
CA SER A 188 -16.32 4.44 -5.98
C SER A 188 -15.30 5.01 -5.00
N LEU A 189 -14.95 6.28 -5.17
CA LEU A 189 -14.06 6.99 -4.24
C LEU A 189 -14.69 7.25 -2.87
N ALA A 190 -16.02 7.10 -2.76
CA ALA A 190 -16.77 7.16 -1.50
C ALA A 190 -17.20 5.75 -1.01
N SER A 191 -16.55 4.69 -1.51
CA SER A 191 -16.89 3.32 -1.12
C SER A 191 -16.63 3.05 0.36
N ARG A 192 -17.41 2.13 0.93
CA ARG A 192 -17.20 1.51 2.25
C ARG A 192 -16.67 0.09 2.12
N THR A 193 -16.38 -0.54 3.25
CA THR A 193 -15.97 -1.95 3.33
C THR A 193 -16.97 -2.84 2.60
N ARG A 194 -16.48 -3.67 1.67
CA ARG A 194 -17.32 -4.51 0.81
C ARG A 194 -16.55 -5.68 0.24
N ILE A 195 -17.30 -6.60 -0.34
CA ILE A 195 -16.76 -7.67 -1.18
C ILE A 195 -16.33 -7.07 -2.52
N LYS A 196 -15.14 -7.45 -2.99
CA LYS A 196 -14.64 -7.10 -4.32
C LYS A 196 -14.14 -8.35 -5.03
N THR A 197 -14.58 -8.51 -6.28
CA THR A 197 -13.94 -9.42 -7.22
C THR A 197 -12.59 -8.85 -7.62
N LEU A 198 -11.55 -9.67 -7.52
CA LEU A 198 -10.18 -9.28 -7.89
C LEU A 198 -10.05 -9.16 -9.40
N ALA A 199 -9.30 -8.16 -9.86
CA ALA A 199 -8.97 -8.05 -11.27
C ALA A 199 -8.03 -9.20 -11.69
N TYR A 200 -8.06 -9.54 -12.98
CA TYR A 200 -7.18 -10.59 -13.52
C TYR A 200 -5.69 -10.26 -13.27
N ASP A 201 -5.30 -8.99 -13.39
CA ASP A 201 -3.94 -8.53 -13.14
C ASP A 201 -3.50 -8.79 -11.68
N THR A 202 -4.41 -8.57 -10.72
CA THR A 202 -4.20 -8.87 -9.30
C THR A 202 -4.02 -10.37 -9.06
N ILE A 203 -4.83 -11.20 -9.72
CA ILE A 203 -4.70 -12.66 -9.67
C ILE A 203 -3.32 -13.10 -10.17
N VAL A 204 -2.89 -12.58 -11.32
CA VAL A 204 -1.57 -12.88 -11.89
C VAL A 204 -0.43 -12.41 -10.98
N ALA A 205 -0.53 -11.20 -10.42
CA ALA A 205 0.49 -10.65 -9.53
C ALA A 205 0.63 -11.44 -8.22
N ASN A 206 -0.46 -12.03 -7.73
CA ASN A 206 -0.51 -12.77 -6.48
C ASN A 206 -0.29 -14.28 -6.67
N ALA A 207 -0.41 -14.82 -7.89
CA ALA A 207 -0.15 -16.23 -8.19
C ALA A 207 1.21 -16.73 -7.69
N ARG A 208 2.22 -15.86 -7.61
CA ARG A 208 3.54 -16.18 -7.03
C ARG A 208 3.50 -16.70 -5.58
N PHE A 209 2.43 -16.40 -4.85
CA PHE A 209 2.18 -16.90 -3.49
C PHE A 209 1.45 -18.25 -3.49
N PHE A 210 0.80 -18.62 -4.61
CA PHE A 210 0.00 -19.82 -4.77
C PHE A 210 0.65 -20.78 -5.78
N ASP A 211 1.93 -21.11 -5.57
CA ASP A 211 2.72 -22.00 -6.44
C ASP A 211 2.84 -21.55 -7.92
N ASN A 212 2.67 -20.26 -8.19
CA ASN A 212 2.54 -19.69 -9.54
C ASN A 212 1.32 -20.21 -10.33
N ASP A 213 0.30 -20.72 -9.64
CA ASP A 213 -0.95 -21.21 -10.23
C ASP A 213 -2.09 -20.20 -10.01
N ILE A 214 -2.54 -19.58 -11.09
CA ILE A 214 -3.63 -18.59 -11.07
C ILE A 214 -4.97 -19.19 -10.61
N THR A 215 -5.16 -20.50 -10.75
CA THR A 215 -6.42 -21.18 -10.40
C THR A 215 -6.58 -21.38 -8.90
N LYS A 216 -5.48 -21.30 -8.16
CA LYS A 216 -5.45 -21.38 -6.69
C LYS A 216 -5.65 -20.03 -6.01
N VAL A 217 -5.57 -18.93 -6.75
CA VAL A 217 -5.74 -17.58 -6.20
C VAL A 217 -7.23 -17.32 -5.97
N PRO A 218 -7.64 -16.87 -4.77
CA PRO A 218 -9.02 -16.49 -4.52
C PRO A 218 -9.50 -15.41 -5.49
N HIS A 219 -10.71 -15.55 -6.02
CA HIS A 219 -11.29 -14.59 -6.98
C HIS A 219 -11.95 -13.38 -6.32
N MET A 220 -12.15 -13.42 -5.00
CA MET A 220 -12.81 -12.37 -4.24
C MET A 220 -12.03 -12.07 -2.97
N ALA A 221 -12.13 -10.82 -2.51
CA ALA A 221 -11.62 -10.37 -1.23
C ALA A 221 -12.66 -9.50 -0.53
N LEU A 222 -12.62 -9.48 0.80
CA LEU A 222 -13.20 -8.40 1.58
C LEU A 222 -12.16 -7.28 1.66
N THR A 223 -12.60 -6.04 1.49
CA THR A 223 -11.69 -4.89 1.48
C THR A 223 -12.37 -3.65 2.06
N VAL A 224 -11.62 -2.85 2.82
CA VAL A 224 -12.05 -1.52 3.23
C VAL A 224 -12.27 -0.64 2.00
N GLY A 225 -13.22 0.28 2.10
CA GLY A 225 -13.51 1.21 1.01
C GLY A 225 -12.50 2.35 0.93
N VAL A 226 -12.47 3.04 -0.21
CA VAL A 226 -11.69 4.28 -0.35
C VAL A 226 -12.15 5.31 0.68
N GLY A 227 -13.46 5.44 0.89
CA GLY A 227 -14.02 6.32 1.92
C GLY A 227 -13.61 5.90 3.34
N THR A 228 -13.56 4.60 3.62
CA THR A 228 -13.11 4.07 4.92
C THR A 228 -11.66 4.48 5.23
N VAL A 229 -10.77 4.43 4.23
CA VAL A 229 -9.37 4.89 4.37
C VAL A 229 -9.30 6.41 4.51
N MET A 230 -10.11 7.14 3.73
CA MET A 230 -10.14 8.61 3.73
C MET A 230 -10.76 9.23 4.99
N ASP A 231 -11.48 8.44 5.79
CA ASP A 231 -12.00 8.84 7.10
C ASP A 231 -10.93 8.79 8.21
N ALA A 232 -9.76 8.19 7.94
CA ALA A 232 -8.67 8.19 8.90
C ALA A 232 -8.17 9.62 9.17
N ARG A 233 -7.67 9.89 10.37
CA ARG A 233 -7.11 11.23 10.68
C ARG A 233 -5.83 11.50 9.91
N GLU A 234 -5.09 10.45 9.59
CA GLU A 234 -3.88 10.49 8.79
C GLU A 234 -3.74 9.24 7.93
N VAL A 235 -3.27 9.40 6.69
CA VAL A 235 -2.96 8.28 5.79
C VAL A 235 -1.50 8.35 5.38
N CYS A 236 -0.77 7.24 5.55
CA CYS A 236 0.62 7.07 5.14
C CYS A 236 0.70 6.01 4.04
N LEU A 237 1.10 6.42 2.83
CA LEU A 237 1.21 5.58 1.65
C LEU A 237 2.66 5.16 1.41
N LEU A 238 2.92 3.86 1.37
CA LEU A 238 4.22 3.29 1.07
C LEU A 238 4.35 2.90 -0.40
N VAL A 239 5.40 3.40 -1.06
CA VAL A 239 5.63 3.12 -2.47
C VAL A 239 7.08 2.77 -2.73
N THR A 240 7.36 1.49 -3.00
CA THR A 240 8.71 0.99 -3.27
C THR A 240 8.82 0.21 -4.59
N GLY A 241 9.88 0.54 -5.33
CA GLY A 241 10.33 -0.07 -6.56
C GLY A 241 9.76 0.52 -7.85
N VAL A 242 10.52 0.38 -8.95
CA VAL A 242 10.20 0.93 -10.28
C VAL A 242 8.84 0.46 -10.79
N HIS A 243 8.42 -0.77 -10.46
CA HIS A 243 7.12 -1.33 -10.84
C HIS A 243 5.91 -0.61 -10.22
N LYS A 244 6.11 0.37 -9.33
CA LYS A 244 5.05 1.25 -8.81
C LYS A 244 5.15 2.70 -9.27
N SER A 245 6.20 3.07 -10.01
CA SER A 245 6.48 4.45 -10.35
C SER A 245 5.38 5.11 -11.17
N PHE A 246 4.78 4.36 -12.11
CA PHE A 246 3.68 4.85 -12.90
C PHE A 246 2.40 5.07 -12.06
N ALA A 247 2.11 4.18 -11.10
CA ALA A 247 1.00 4.39 -10.18
C ALA A 247 1.22 5.62 -9.30
N LEU A 248 2.46 5.84 -8.81
CA LEU A 248 2.79 7.05 -8.05
C LEU A 248 2.57 8.33 -8.87
N HIS A 249 3.03 8.34 -10.12
CA HIS A 249 2.79 9.44 -11.05
C HIS A 249 1.29 9.74 -11.21
N LYS A 250 0.47 8.71 -11.44
CA LYS A 250 -0.99 8.83 -11.53
C LYS A 250 -1.63 9.29 -10.23
N ALA A 251 -1.09 8.89 -9.09
CA ALA A 251 -1.59 9.23 -7.76
C ALA A 251 -1.40 10.72 -7.42
N ILE A 252 -0.27 11.33 -7.81
CA ILE A 252 0.12 12.66 -7.30
C ILE A 252 0.31 13.75 -8.36
N GLU A 253 0.52 13.41 -9.64
CA GLU A 253 0.72 14.40 -10.71
C GLU A 253 -0.48 14.52 -11.66
N GLU A 254 -1.30 13.48 -11.76
CA GLU A 254 -2.57 13.54 -12.49
C GLU A 254 -3.75 13.89 -11.58
N GLY A 255 -4.94 14.06 -12.16
CA GLY A 255 -6.14 14.42 -11.41
C GLY A 255 -6.79 13.24 -10.69
N VAL A 256 -7.59 13.57 -9.66
CA VAL A 256 -8.42 12.61 -8.91
C VAL A 256 -9.34 11.85 -9.86
N ASN A 257 -9.23 10.52 -9.85
CA ASN A 257 -10.07 9.66 -10.67
C ASN A 257 -10.22 8.26 -10.04
N HIS A 258 -11.33 7.59 -10.34
CA HIS A 258 -11.62 6.26 -9.81
C HIS A 258 -10.88 5.10 -10.51
N MET A 259 -10.15 5.37 -11.59
CA MET A 259 -9.29 4.36 -12.24
C MET A 259 -7.98 4.18 -11.49
N TRP A 260 -7.57 5.20 -10.74
CA TRP A 260 -6.38 5.25 -9.90
C TRP A 260 -6.81 5.66 -8.50
N THR A 261 -7.38 4.73 -7.74
CA THR A 261 -8.06 5.07 -6.46
C THR A 261 -7.13 5.72 -5.43
N CYS A 262 -5.81 5.50 -5.53
CA CYS A 262 -4.81 6.23 -4.75
C CYS A 262 -4.80 7.75 -4.97
N SER A 263 -5.28 8.24 -6.12
CA SER A 263 -5.42 9.67 -6.38
C SER A 263 -6.41 10.36 -5.43
N ALA A 264 -7.29 9.60 -4.75
CA ALA A 264 -8.18 10.13 -3.71
C ALA A 264 -7.41 10.83 -2.59
N LEU A 265 -6.17 10.42 -2.31
CA LEU A 265 -5.31 11.03 -1.28
C LEU A 265 -5.02 12.51 -1.53
N GLN A 266 -5.18 13.00 -2.76
CA GLN A 266 -5.06 14.44 -3.05
C GLN A 266 -6.08 15.27 -2.27
N ASN A 267 -7.23 14.68 -1.93
CA ASN A 267 -8.29 15.32 -1.16
C ASN A 267 -8.19 15.04 0.36
N HIS A 268 -7.23 14.24 0.80
CA HIS A 268 -7.08 13.91 2.21
C HIS A 268 -6.36 15.07 2.95
N PRO A 269 -6.89 15.57 4.08
CA PRO A 269 -6.31 16.71 4.77
C PRO A 269 -4.89 16.42 5.27
N ASN A 270 -4.59 15.16 5.60
CA ASN A 270 -3.30 14.74 6.12
C ASN A 270 -2.82 13.44 5.44
N ALA A 271 -2.37 13.55 4.20
CA ALA A 271 -1.74 12.43 3.47
C ALA A 271 -0.22 12.57 3.43
N VAL A 272 0.46 11.48 3.75
CA VAL A 272 1.90 11.28 3.62
C VAL A 272 2.16 10.20 2.60
N VAL A 273 3.13 10.41 1.72
CA VAL A 273 3.66 9.40 0.81
C VAL A 273 5.13 9.22 1.15
N VAL A 274 5.56 7.98 1.32
CA VAL A 274 6.95 7.61 1.59
C VAL A 274 7.39 6.63 0.51
N CYS A 275 8.41 7.01 -0.24
CA CYS A 275 8.85 6.22 -1.39
C CYS A 275 10.37 6.11 -1.49
N ASP A 276 10.83 5.11 -2.26
CA ASP A 276 12.22 5.01 -2.67
C ASP A 276 12.48 5.79 -3.98
N GLU A 277 13.75 6.00 -4.34
CA GLU A 277 14.13 6.69 -5.59
C GLU A 277 13.52 6.01 -6.81
N ASP A 278 13.53 4.68 -6.85
CA ASP A 278 13.00 3.85 -7.92
C ASP A 278 11.50 4.10 -8.18
N ALA A 279 10.71 4.34 -7.14
CA ALA A 279 9.31 4.71 -7.27
C ALA A 279 9.11 6.09 -7.92
N THR A 280 10.12 6.95 -8.00
CA THR A 280 10.00 8.30 -8.55
C THR A 280 10.27 8.40 -10.06
N MET A 281 10.59 7.28 -10.73
CA MET A 281 11.09 7.29 -12.12
C MET A 281 10.15 7.90 -13.17
N GLU A 282 8.84 7.87 -12.94
CA GLU A 282 7.85 8.47 -13.85
C GLU A 282 7.41 9.88 -13.40
N LEU A 283 7.92 10.38 -12.27
CA LEU A 283 7.62 11.74 -11.79
C LEU A 283 8.42 12.78 -12.56
N LYS A 284 7.89 14.00 -12.66
CA LYS A 284 8.64 15.13 -13.20
C LYS A 284 9.82 15.46 -12.28
N VAL A 285 10.97 15.77 -12.89
CA VAL A 285 12.17 16.23 -12.17
C VAL A 285 11.86 17.40 -11.23
N LYS A 286 10.98 18.32 -11.65
CA LYS A 286 10.56 19.47 -10.82
C LYS A 286 9.85 19.03 -9.54
N THR A 287 9.00 18.00 -9.61
CA THR A 287 8.28 17.43 -8.46
C THR A 287 9.25 16.80 -7.47
N VAL A 288 10.16 15.96 -7.95
CA VAL A 288 11.19 15.32 -7.11
C VAL A 288 12.08 16.36 -6.45
N LYS A 289 12.57 17.36 -7.20
CA LYS A 289 13.41 18.45 -6.66
C LYS A 289 12.67 19.28 -5.61
N TYR A 290 11.39 19.55 -5.82
CA TYR A 290 10.58 20.31 -4.87
C TYR A 290 10.49 19.58 -3.52
N PHE A 291 10.10 18.31 -3.50
CA PHE A 291 9.95 17.55 -2.26
C PHE A 291 11.28 17.22 -1.57
N LYS A 292 12.35 16.91 -2.32
CA LYS A 292 13.70 16.78 -1.73
C LYS A 292 14.17 18.11 -1.11
N GLY A 293 13.81 19.24 -1.71
CA GLY A 293 14.05 20.56 -1.14
C GLY A 293 13.33 20.76 0.20
N LEU A 294 12.04 20.41 0.26
CA LEU A 294 11.25 20.48 1.50
C LEU A 294 11.78 19.57 2.61
N MET A 295 12.19 18.34 2.29
CA MET A 295 12.77 17.42 3.28
C MET A 295 14.01 18.01 3.97
N ARG A 296 14.87 18.70 3.21
CA ARG A 296 16.06 19.39 3.78
C ARG A 296 15.64 20.49 4.75
N VAL A 297 14.59 21.24 4.41
CA VAL A 297 14.05 22.30 5.28
C VAL A 297 13.42 21.70 6.53
N HIS A 298 12.63 20.64 6.42
CA HIS A 298 12.05 19.96 7.59
C HIS A 298 13.11 19.43 8.55
N LYS A 299 14.21 18.88 8.00
CA LYS A 299 15.36 18.45 8.79
C LYS A 299 16.03 19.63 9.51
N GLN A 300 16.25 20.75 8.82
CA GLN A 300 16.84 21.96 9.41
C GLN A 300 15.96 22.59 10.50
N LEU A 301 14.63 22.57 10.31
CA LEU A 301 13.67 23.09 11.27
C LEU A 301 13.39 22.12 12.43
N GLY A 302 14.02 20.94 12.44
CA GLY A 302 13.82 19.91 13.45
C GLY A 302 12.40 19.33 13.49
N VAL A 303 11.59 19.56 12.44
CA VAL A 303 10.22 19.03 12.30
C VAL A 303 10.25 17.50 12.30
N ASP A 304 11.32 16.94 11.72
CA ASP A 304 11.62 15.52 11.63
C ASP A 304 12.81 15.09 12.52
N SER A 305 13.20 15.88 13.52
CA SER A 305 14.44 15.68 14.34
C SER A 305 14.50 14.34 15.10
N CYS A 306 13.36 13.71 15.37
CA CYS A 306 13.24 12.38 15.98
C CYS A 306 13.13 11.24 14.94
N LEU A 307 13.09 11.56 13.65
CA LEU A 307 13.13 10.65 12.51
C LEU A 307 14.50 10.67 11.82
N ASP A 308 15.48 11.34 12.42
CA ASP A 308 16.89 11.30 12.02
C ASP A 308 17.43 9.90 12.27
N ILE A 309 17.12 9.01 11.32
CA ILE A 309 17.80 7.75 11.15
C ILE A 309 19.26 8.13 10.91
N ASP A 310 20.15 7.59 11.74
CA ASP A 310 21.56 7.54 11.42
C ASP A 310 21.70 6.58 10.23
N VAL A 311 21.48 7.08 9.01
CA VAL A 311 21.55 6.30 7.76
C VAL A 311 22.99 5.90 7.42
N SER A 312 23.90 5.98 8.39
CA SER A 312 25.32 5.62 8.26
C SER A 312 25.59 4.12 8.28
N MET A 313 24.56 3.26 8.30
CA MET A 313 24.72 1.80 8.17
C MET A 313 24.41 1.29 6.76
N SER A 314 25.36 1.50 5.85
CA SER A 314 25.82 0.50 4.85
C SER A 314 27.14 0.96 4.23
#